data_AF-A0A3N4JZH2-F1
#
_entry.id   AF-A0A3N4JZH2-F1
#
_cell.length_a   1.000
_cell.length_b   1.000
_cell.length_c   1.000
_cell.angle_alpha   90.00
_cell.angle_beta   90.00
_cell.angle_gamma   90.00
#
_symmetry.space_group_name_H-M   'P 1'
#
loop_
_entity.id
_entity.type
_entity.pdbx_description
1 polymer ?
#
loop_
_entity_poly.entity_id
_entity_poly.type
_entity_poly.pdbx_seq_one_letter_code
_entity_poly.pdbx_strand_id
1 'polypeptide(L)'
;MGLPQGELLIFLIVYDESTFNANDDHLKIWIKDDNIPFRKKTHGKEIMVSDFLTPCGRLRVLKHNSLELVLQYETSEDGPKYQLVDQVLKLAIPVFESLFPGCQALFLFDNAMSHAAYSKDALRVSSMNLLVHPGGGQAHLRASINPSTGET
;
A
#
# COMPACT_ATOMS: atom_id res chain seq x y z
N MET A 1 12.68 -28.32 -14.14
CA MET A 1 13.77 -27.35 -14.39
C MET A 1 14.44 -27.10 -13.06
N GLY A 2 15.67 -27.58 -12.86
CA GLY A 2 16.44 -27.35 -11.63
C GLY A 2 17.42 -26.20 -11.88
N LEU A 3 17.46 -25.22 -10.99
CA LEU A 3 18.45 -24.16 -11.03
C LEU A 3 19.84 -24.71 -10.65
N PRO A 4 20.93 -24.11 -11.17
CA PRO A 4 22.29 -24.39 -10.74
C PRO A 4 22.45 -24.27 -9.22
N GLN A 5 23.38 -25.05 -8.65
CA GLN A 5 23.63 -25.04 -7.20
C GLN A 5 24.10 -23.65 -6.75
N GLY A 6 23.30 -22.99 -5.90
CA GLY A 6 23.54 -21.64 -5.40
C GLY A 6 22.66 -20.55 -6.04
N GLU A 7 21.82 -20.88 -7.02
CA GLU A 7 20.87 -19.93 -7.62
C GLU A 7 19.49 -20.05 -6.97
N LEU A 8 18.99 -18.94 -6.42
CA LEU A 8 17.63 -18.84 -5.85
C LEU A 8 16.64 -18.42 -6.93
N LEU A 9 15.49 -19.08 -6.97
CA LEU A 9 14.41 -18.70 -7.86
C LEU A 9 13.81 -17.36 -7.40
N ILE A 10 13.77 -16.38 -8.31
CA ILE A 10 13.19 -15.06 -8.06
C ILE A 10 11.75 -15.03 -8.56
N PHE A 11 10.82 -14.65 -7.68
CA PHE A 11 9.42 -14.40 -8.01
C PHE A 11 9.16 -12.90 -8.07
N LEU A 12 8.71 -12.43 -9.24
CA LEU A 12 8.19 -11.07 -9.37
C LEU A 12 6.83 -10.97 -8.66
N ILE A 13 6.71 -10.00 -7.75
CA ILE A 13 5.47 -9.65 -7.08
C ILE A 13 5.15 -8.22 -7.47
N VAL A 14 4.02 -8.01 -8.14
CA VAL A 14 3.54 -6.68 -8.50
C VAL A 14 2.45 -6.26 -7.54
N TYR A 15 2.39 -4.97 -7.23
CA TYR A 15 1.40 -4.38 -6.35
C TYR A 15 0.82 -3.13 -6.99
N ASP A 16 -0.47 -2.92 -6.82
CA ASP A 16 -1.17 -1.71 -7.23
C ASP A 16 -2.43 -1.51 -6.37
N GLU A 17 -2.94 -0.28 -6.37
CA GLU A 17 -4.21 0.07 -5.74
C GLU A 17 -5.26 0.48 -6.77
N SER A 18 -6.51 0.17 -6.47
CA SER A 18 -7.65 0.61 -7.26
C SER A 18 -8.77 1.12 -6.37
N THR A 19 -9.31 2.28 -6.72
CA THR A 19 -10.44 2.87 -6.02
C THR A 19 -11.73 2.59 -6.78
N PHE A 20 -12.74 2.13 -6.05
CA PHE A 20 -14.09 1.90 -6.55
C PHE A 20 -15.06 2.82 -5.81
N ASN A 21 -15.73 3.71 -6.54
CA ASN A 21 -16.68 4.63 -5.96
C ASN A 21 -18.12 4.10 -6.09
N ALA A 22 -18.95 4.38 -5.09
CA ALA A 22 -20.35 3.95 -5.04
C ALA A 22 -21.16 4.48 -6.22
N ASN A 23 -20.76 5.63 -6.78
CA ASN A 23 -21.39 6.22 -7.94
C ASN A 23 -20.62 5.98 -9.24
N ASP A 24 -19.68 5.03 -9.30
CA ASP A 24 -19.00 4.68 -10.54
C ASP A 24 -19.88 3.84 -11.49
N ASP A 25 -21.09 3.39 -11.08
CA ASP A 25 -21.80 2.34 -11.83
C ASP A 25 -22.96 2.77 -12.76
N HIS A 26 -23.02 2.07 -13.89
CA HIS A 26 -24.02 2.00 -14.95
C HIS A 26 -24.20 3.19 -15.90
N LEU A 27 -23.76 2.97 -17.14
CA LEU A 27 -24.09 3.74 -18.35
C LEU A 27 -25.58 3.67 -18.73
N LYS A 28 -26.33 2.69 -18.18
CA LYS A 28 -27.73 2.42 -18.53
C LYS A 28 -28.57 2.19 -17.28
N ILE A 29 -29.72 2.85 -17.23
CA ILE A 29 -30.70 2.73 -16.15
C ILE A 29 -32.08 2.54 -16.78
N TRP A 30 -32.90 1.68 -16.19
CA TRP A 30 -34.30 1.52 -16.58
C TRP A 30 -35.14 2.55 -15.84
N ILE A 31 -35.82 3.41 -16.58
CA ILE A 31 -36.61 4.51 -16.06
C ILE A 31 -38.01 4.37 -16.63
N LYS A 32 -39.02 4.56 -15.79
CA LYS A 32 -40.42 4.63 -16.23
C LYS A 32 -40.64 5.93 -17.01
N ASP A 33 -41.46 5.89 -18.06
CA ASP A 33 -41.58 6.90 -19.13
C ASP A 33 -41.69 8.39 -18.69
N ASP A 34 -42.11 8.67 -17.45
CA ASP A 34 -42.29 10.04 -16.93
C ASP A 34 -41.26 10.47 -15.86
N ASN A 35 -40.22 9.68 -15.61
CA ASN A 35 -39.21 10.00 -14.59
C ASN A 35 -37.93 10.57 -15.22
N ILE A 36 -37.41 11.65 -14.62
CA ILE A 36 -36.09 12.18 -14.93
C ILE A 36 -35.11 11.65 -13.86
N PRO A 37 -34.10 10.86 -14.23
CA PRO A 37 -33.14 10.34 -13.27
C PRO A 37 -32.18 11.43 -12.81
N PHE A 38 -32.33 11.90 -11.57
CA PHE A 38 -31.34 12.78 -10.94
C PHE A 38 -30.25 11.94 -10.28
N ARG A 39 -29.10 11.83 -10.96
CA ARG A 39 -27.90 11.21 -10.39
C ARG A 39 -27.07 12.25 -9.64
N LYS A 40 -26.61 11.90 -8.43
CA LYS A 40 -25.59 12.70 -7.76
C LYS A 40 -24.30 12.66 -8.60
N LYS A 41 -23.75 13.84 -8.92
CA LYS A 41 -22.48 13.97 -9.66
C LYS A 41 -21.23 13.67 -8.82
N THR A 42 -21.39 13.47 -7.52
CA THR A 42 -20.29 13.16 -6.60
C THR A 42 -19.85 11.70 -6.75
N HIS A 43 -18.61 11.36 -6.40
CA HIS A 43 -18.11 9.98 -6.40
C HIS A 43 -18.87 9.06 -5.41
N GLY A 44 -19.44 9.63 -4.35
CA GLY A 44 -20.13 8.85 -3.33
C GLY A 44 -19.12 8.27 -2.33
N LYS A 45 -19.44 7.13 -1.71
CA LYS A 45 -18.47 6.44 -0.84
C LYS A 45 -17.44 5.72 -1.69
N GLU A 46 -16.19 5.73 -1.28
CA GLU A 46 -15.09 5.10 -2.01
C GLU A 46 -14.60 3.87 -1.25
N ILE A 47 -14.22 2.84 -1.97
CA ILE A 47 -13.53 1.65 -1.45
C ILE A 47 -12.22 1.55 -2.19
N MET A 48 -11.12 1.70 -1.48
CA MET A 48 -9.80 1.42 -2.02
C MET A 48 -9.46 -0.05 -1.78
N VAL A 49 -8.96 -0.69 -2.83
CA VAL A 49 -8.57 -2.09 -2.85
C VAL A 49 -7.10 -2.14 -3.26
N SER A 50 -6.26 -2.71 -2.40
CA SER A 50 -4.86 -2.99 -2.66
C SER A 50 -4.64 -4.50 -2.74
N ASP A 51 -3.80 -4.98 -3.65
CA ASP A 51 -3.52 -6.42 -3.81
C ASP A 51 -2.09 -6.68 -4.33
N PHE A 52 -1.58 -7.88 -4.04
CA PHE A 52 -0.28 -8.36 -4.50
C PHE A 52 -0.48 -9.52 -5.49
N LEU A 53 0.10 -9.39 -6.68
CA LEU A 53 0.01 -10.39 -7.74
C LEU A 53 1.36 -11.03 -8.02
N THR A 54 1.33 -12.33 -8.26
CA THR A 54 2.45 -13.14 -8.75
C THR A 54 2.11 -13.69 -10.14
N PRO A 55 3.08 -14.24 -10.90
CA PRO A 55 2.79 -14.97 -12.13
C PRO A 55 1.79 -16.13 -11.95
N CYS A 56 1.67 -16.66 -10.73
CA CYS A 56 0.74 -17.73 -10.38
C CYS A 56 -0.63 -17.22 -9.91
N GLY A 57 -0.86 -15.90 -9.93
CA GLY A 57 -2.07 -15.25 -9.47
C GLY A 57 -1.88 -14.49 -8.16
N ARG A 58 -2.99 -14.23 -7.45
CA ARG A 58 -3.01 -13.44 -6.20
C ARG A 58 -2.19 -14.09 -5.09
N LEU A 59 -1.41 -13.28 -4.38
CA LEU A 59 -0.61 -13.69 -3.24
C LEU A 59 -1.52 -13.86 -2.01
N ARG A 60 -1.93 -15.10 -1.73
CA ARG A 60 -2.91 -15.40 -0.67
C ARG A 60 -2.70 -16.78 -0.05
N VAL A 61 -3.01 -16.91 1.24
CA VAL A 61 -3.05 -18.21 1.94
C VAL A 61 -4.48 -18.57 2.29
N LEU A 62 -4.85 -19.83 2.09
CA LEU A 62 -6.11 -20.39 2.58
C LEU A 62 -5.90 -20.87 4.02
N LYS A 63 -6.58 -20.25 5.00
CA LYS A 63 -6.63 -20.76 6.38
C LYS A 63 -8.09 -21.09 6.74
N HIS A 64 -8.34 -22.33 7.14
CA HIS A 64 -9.64 -22.76 7.72
C HIS A 64 -10.88 -22.38 6.90
N ASN A 65 -10.89 -22.62 5.58
CA ASN A 65 -11.97 -22.25 4.65
C ASN A 65 -12.28 -20.75 4.53
N SER A 66 -11.50 -19.88 5.17
CA SER A 66 -11.54 -18.44 4.99
C SER A 66 -10.33 -18.02 4.16
N LEU A 67 -10.58 -17.35 3.04
CA LEU A 67 -9.52 -16.71 2.27
C LEU A 67 -9.00 -15.53 3.11
N GLU A 68 -7.80 -15.64 3.68
CA GLU A 68 -7.06 -14.47 4.17
C GLU A 68 -6.53 -13.77 2.92
N LEU A 69 -7.45 -13.09 2.26
CA LEU A 69 -7.21 -12.32 1.06
C LEU A 69 -6.42 -11.09 1.50
N VAL A 70 -5.27 -10.83 0.87
CA VAL A 70 -4.57 -9.55 1.03
C VAL A 70 -5.34 -8.48 0.25
N LEU A 71 -6.63 -8.33 0.52
CA LEU A 71 -7.41 -7.16 0.16
C LEU A 71 -7.62 -6.38 1.44
N GLN A 72 -6.79 -5.37 1.65
CA GLN A 72 -7.12 -4.37 2.64
C GLN A 72 -8.15 -3.44 2.02
N TYR A 73 -9.33 -3.40 2.64
CA TYR A 73 -10.38 -2.44 2.33
C TYR A 73 -10.19 -1.25 3.28
N GLU A 74 -9.97 -0.06 2.74
CA GLU A 74 -9.96 1.16 3.54
C GLU A 74 -11.14 2.03 3.13
N THR A 75 -12.11 2.18 4.04
CA THR A 75 -13.13 3.23 3.99
C THR A 75 -12.77 4.24 5.06
N SER A 76 -12.18 5.36 4.68
CA SER A 76 -11.76 6.39 5.65
C SER A 76 -12.71 7.58 5.62
N GLU A 77 -13.28 7.94 6.78
CA GLU A 77 -13.85 9.28 7.02
C GLU A 77 -12.75 10.34 7.23
N ASP A 78 -11.58 9.93 7.75
CA ASP A 78 -10.43 10.79 8.12
C ASP A 78 -9.27 10.76 7.11
N GLY A 79 -9.54 10.26 5.91
CA GLY A 79 -8.53 10.07 4.87
C GLY A 79 -7.72 8.76 5.00
N PRO A 80 -7.24 8.22 3.87
CA PRO A 80 -6.60 6.90 3.79
C PRO A 80 -5.29 6.82 4.59
N LYS A 81 -5.13 5.74 5.36
CA LYS A 81 -3.91 5.45 6.12
C LYS A 81 -3.02 4.55 5.26
N TYR A 82 -2.50 5.13 4.18
CA TYR A 82 -1.58 4.46 3.27
C TYR A 82 -0.32 4.01 4.02
N GLN A 83 -0.21 2.71 4.32
CA GLN A 83 1.05 2.14 4.77
C GLN A 83 1.32 0.85 4.01
N LEU A 84 1.67 1.01 2.73
CA LEU A 84 2.26 -0.05 1.90
C LEU A 84 3.34 -0.81 2.68
N VAL A 85 4.17 -0.08 3.44
CA VAL A 85 5.21 -0.67 4.30
C VAL A 85 4.64 -1.71 5.27
N ASP A 86 3.55 -1.39 5.97
CA ASP A 86 2.92 -2.30 6.90
C ASP A 86 2.30 -3.51 6.18
N GLN A 87 1.67 -3.29 5.02
CA GLN A 87 1.13 -4.38 4.21
C GLN A 87 2.23 -5.35 3.73
N VAL A 88 3.34 -4.80 3.23
CA VAL A 88 4.47 -5.60 2.77
C VAL A 88 5.08 -6.39 3.93
N LEU A 89 5.39 -5.72 5.05
CA LEU A 89 6.08 -6.33 6.18
C LEU A 89 5.22 -7.33 6.96
N LYS A 90 3.93 -7.01 7.17
CA LYS A 90 3.04 -7.81 8.03
C LYS A 90 2.24 -8.86 7.28
N LEU A 91 1.99 -8.66 5.97
CA LEU A 91 1.16 -9.55 5.16
C LEU A 91 1.94 -10.19 4.01
N ALA A 92 2.47 -9.39 3.07
CA ALA A 92 3.00 -9.92 1.82
C ALA A 92 4.24 -10.82 2.02
N ILE A 93 5.21 -10.39 2.83
CA ILE A 93 6.42 -11.18 3.12
C ILE A 93 6.07 -12.50 3.82
N PRO A 94 5.32 -12.51 4.95
CA PRO A 94 4.95 -13.78 5.60
C PRO A 94 4.17 -14.74 4.69
N VAL A 95 3.25 -14.21 3.87
CA VAL A 95 2.50 -15.03 2.90
C VAL A 95 3.43 -15.61 1.83
N PHE A 96 4.34 -14.79 1.29
CA PHE A 96 5.29 -15.24 0.28
C PHE A 96 6.21 -16.34 0.82
N GLU A 97 6.82 -16.13 1.98
CA GLU A 97 7.71 -17.10 2.62
C GLU A 97 7.01 -18.44 2.88
N SER A 98 5.71 -18.40 3.22
CA SER A 98 4.89 -19.60 3.40
C SER A 98 4.56 -20.33 2.09
N LEU A 99 4.38 -19.59 0.98
CA LEU A 99 3.98 -20.17 -0.32
C LEU A 99 5.18 -20.64 -1.15
N PHE A 100 6.31 -19.96 -1.03
CA PHE A 100 7.51 -20.18 -1.85
C PHE A 100 8.76 -20.31 -0.96
N PRO A 101 8.84 -21.36 -0.12
CA PRO A 101 9.98 -21.55 0.77
C PRO A 101 11.27 -21.70 -0.03
N GLY A 102 12.33 -21.01 0.39
CA GLY A 102 13.63 -21.04 -0.27
C GLY A 102 13.68 -20.30 -1.62
N CYS A 103 12.67 -19.47 -1.92
CA CYS A 103 12.67 -18.58 -3.07
C CYS A 103 12.87 -17.13 -2.62
N GLN A 104 13.23 -16.25 -3.56
CA GLN A 104 13.40 -14.81 -3.30
C GLN A 104 12.27 -14.03 -3.96
N ALA A 105 11.69 -13.06 -3.25
CA ALA A 105 10.72 -12.14 -3.82
C ALA A 105 11.42 -10.90 -4.41
N LEU A 106 10.97 -10.47 -5.59
CA LEU A 106 11.25 -9.17 -6.17
C LEU A 106 9.95 -8.37 -6.23
N PHE A 107 9.81 -7.38 -5.36
CA PHE A 107 8.63 -6.52 -5.34
C PHE A 107 8.76 -5.38 -6.35
N LEU A 108 7.70 -5.14 -7.12
CA LEU A 108 7.57 -4.04 -8.06
C LEU A 108 6.38 -3.17 -7.64
N PHE A 109 6.68 -1.90 -7.37
CA PHE A 109 5.72 -0.86 -7.01
C PHE A 109 5.80 0.27 -8.04
N ASP A 110 4.74 1.06 -8.15
CA ASP A 110 4.82 2.36 -8.81
C ASP A 110 5.41 3.42 -7.85
N ASN A 111 5.54 4.66 -8.33
CA ASN A 111 6.05 5.78 -7.54
C ASN A 111 4.92 6.66 -6.96
N ALA A 112 3.75 6.09 -6.66
CA ALA A 112 2.68 6.83 -6.01
C ALA A 112 3.17 7.46 -4.70
N MET A 113 2.65 8.65 -4.37
CA MET A 113 3.04 9.35 -3.14
C MET A 113 2.73 8.54 -1.87
N SER A 114 1.70 7.69 -1.92
CA SER A 114 1.35 6.73 -0.88
C SER A 114 2.46 5.70 -0.60
N HIS A 115 3.32 5.42 -1.58
CA HIS A 115 4.44 4.48 -1.47
C HIS A 115 5.70 5.14 -0.89
N ALA A 116 5.78 6.47 -0.94
CA ALA A 116 6.91 7.25 -0.44
C ALA A 116 6.83 7.43 1.09
N ALA A 117 6.86 6.32 1.83
CA ALA A 117 6.86 6.34 3.28
C ALA A 117 8.21 6.84 3.83
N TYR A 118 8.14 7.76 4.78
CA TYR A 118 9.31 8.19 5.54
C TYR A 118 9.54 7.27 6.73
N SER A 119 10.80 7.02 7.07
CA SER A 119 11.14 6.39 8.35
C SER A 119 10.64 7.24 9.52
N LYS A 120 10.35 6.59 10.66
CA LYS A 120 9.88 7.28 11.88
C LYS A 120 10.86 8.33 12.42
N ASP A 121 12.15 8.13 12.14
CA ASP A 121 13.27 8.97 12.53
C ASP A 121 13.80 9.86 11.38
N ALA A 122 13.07 9.92 10.26
CA ALA A 122 13.43 10.76 9.14
C ALA A 122 13.14 12.24 9.43
N LEU A 123 14.04 13.13 9.01
CA LEU A 123 13.82 14.57 9.07
C LEU A 123 12.71 14.94 8.08
N ARG A 124 11.55 15.37 8.61
CA ARG A 124 10.41 15.79 7.80
C ARG A 124 10.09 17.25 8.10
N VAL A 125 10.23 18.13 7.10
CA VAL A 125 10.01 19.58 7.27
C VAL A 125 8.63 19.90 7.82
N SER A 126 7.60 19.16 7.40
CA SER A 126 6.23 19.28 7.92
C SER A 126 6.09 18.92 9.41
N SER A 127 7.06 18.19 9.95
CA SER A 127 7.13 17.77 11.36
C SER A 127 8.21 18.55 12.13
N MET A 128 8.85 19.53 11.48
CA MET A 128 9.73 20.48 12.16
C MET A 128 8.90 21.60 12.76
N ASN A 129 9.24 22.01 13.98
CA ASN A 129 8.62 23.17 14.61
C ASN A 129 9.08 24.45 13.89
N LEU A 130 8.24 24.98 12.99
CA LEU A 130 8.43 26.29 12.40
C LEU A 130 7.93 27.36 13.38
N LEU A 131 8.80 27.77 14.31
CA LEU A 131 8.81 29.06 15.04
C LEU A 131 7.47 29.81 15.28
N VAL A 132 6.45 29.17 15.86
CA VAL A 132 5.31 29.92 16.47
C VAL A 132 5.42 29.97 18.00
N HIS A 133 6.12 29.01 18.63
CA HIS A 133 6.45 29.04 20.06
C HIS A 133 7.88 28.55 20.32
N PRO A 134 8.70 29.28 21.10
CA PRO A 134 10.01 28.80 21.51
C PRO A 134 9.81 27.69 22.55
N GLY A 135 10.09 26.43 22.19
CA GLY A 135 10.11 25.32 23.16
C GLY A 135 9.38 24.04 22.79
N GLY A 136 8.94 23.85 21.53
CA GLY A 136 8.41 22.56 21.10
C GLY A 136 9.49 21.46 21.08
N GLY A 137 9.16 20.26 21.54
CA GLY A 137 10.10 19.12 21.58
C GLY A 137 10.67 18.79 20.20
N GLN A 138 11.99 18.59 20.14
CA GLN A 138 12.69 18.17 18.93
C GLN A 138 12.36 16.70 18.63
N ALA A 139 12.05 16.39 17.37
CA ALA A 139 11.86 15.00 16.95
C ALA A 139 13.15 14.20 17.14
N HIS A 140 13.04 12.93 17.57
CA HIS A 140 14.18 12.01 17.60
C HIS A 140 14.54 11.60 16.18
N LEU A 141 15.61 12.17 15.65
CA LEU A 141 16.10 11.92 14.30
C LEU A 141 17.25 10.91 14.30
N ARG A 142 17.42 10.22 13.19
CA ARG A 142 18.60 9.38 12.97
C ARG A 142 19.87 10.24 12.99
N ALA A 143 20.94 9.74 13.61
CA ALA A 143 22.25 10.37 13.52
C ALA A 143 22.67 10.49 12.05
N SER A 144 23.02 11.71 11.64
CA SER A 144 23.54 11.99 10.30
C SER A 144 25.06 11.94 10.31
N ILE A 145 25.65 11.42 9.24
CA ILE A 145 27.10 11.49 9.03
C ILE A 145 27.44 12.92 8.62
N ASN A 146 28.39 13.55 9.30
CA ASN A 146 28.87 14.85 8.87
C ASN A 146 29.60 14.71 7.52
N PRO A 147 29.12 15.34 6.43
CA PRO A 147 29.72 15.16 5.11
C PRO A 147 31.14 15.74 4.99
N SER A 148 31.57 16.60 5.93
CA SER A 148 32.93 17.15 5.94
C SER A 148 33.93 16.33 6.77
N THR A 149 33.48 15.60 7.80
CA THR A 149 34.38 14.83 8.69
C THR A 149 34.16 13.32 8.60
N GLY A 150 33.05 12.84 8.02
CA GLY A 150 32.70 11.43 7.94
C GLY A 150 32.31 10.80 9.29
N GLU A 151 32.26 11.58 10.36
CA GLU A 151 31.92 11.14 11.70
C GLU A 151 30.39 11.11 11.90
N THR A 152 29.92 10.11 12.65
CA THR A 152 28.52 9.95 13.09
C THR A 152 28.28 10.56 14.45
#